data_AF-A0A534UM10-F1
#
_entry.id   AF-A0A534UM10-F1
#
_cell.length_a   1.000
_cell.length_b   1.000
_cell.length_c   1.000
_cell.angle_alpha   90.00
_cell.angle_beta   90.00
_cell.angle_gamma   90.00
#
_symmetry.space_group_name_H-M   'P 1'
#
loop_
_entity.id
_entity.type
_entity.pdbx_description
1 polymer ?
#
loop_
_entity_poly.entity_id
_entity_poly.type
_entity_poly.pdbx_seq_one_letter_code
_entity_poly.pdbx_strand_id
1 'polypeptide(L)'
;MPLFELVIALLLVGAVLSAWARHISVPYPALLALAGACLALLPRMPGVMLDPELALALFVAPVLLDAAFDSSPRDLKRHWRAVVGLAVAAVGVTIAAVAAVAHLCAPGLPWPAAIALGAIVAPPDAAAATAVLKQMRPPHRLLVILEGESLFNDASALLVYRLAVVAAVAGTFSPWSALPLLAVVSLGSVLAGAVLSRLLLFVIGRVRDVATSVIIQFVTTFAVWILAERLRLSGIITIVTFAILTARSSPASMPARLRIPSYAVWEVAVFVLNVLAFILVGLQLRPILQRLDRPQLLDYLATAAAVCAVVIVVRMVWALAYALAERWPRRHPAHPRLAQRDSLRSAIAIGWSGMRGIVTLAAGLALPAAFPGRDRVLFTAFCVVLVTLVLQGGTLAPLMRLLRLEDDGAIENEIRRARAETARAGLEALQATGKNGMTALLARRYEARLRRADRLTPAAAGEADDGPVYADALRRAYEAERRKLIELRASGVIGDDAFHRVEEELDWADMHAQAQQGTG
;
A
#
# COMPACT_ATOMS: atom_id res chain seq x y z
N MET A 1 -11.77 -5.57 -31.43
CA MET A 1 -12.95 -6.21 -30.82
C MET A 1 -12.59 -7.32 -29.82
N PRO A 2 -11.86 -8.40 -30.15
CA PRO A 2 -11.69 -9.54 -29.22
C PRO A 2 -10.89 -9.21 -27.96
N LEU A 3 -9.85 -8.37 -28.05
CA LEU A 3 -9.11 -7.91 -26.87
C LEU A 3 -9.97 -7.05 -25.93
N PHE A 4 -10.84 -6.21 -26.49
CA PHE A 4 -11.72 -5.34 -25.74
C PHE A 4 -12.83 -6.15 -25.03
N GLU A 5 -13.45 -7.09 -25.73
CA GLU A 5 -14.40 -8.05 -25.15
C GLU A 5 -13.76 -8.87 -24.03
N LEU A 6 -12.52 -9.32 -24.24
CA LEU A 6 -11.76 -10.01 -23.21
C LEU A 6 -11.59 -9.12 -21.98
N VAL A 7 -11.08 -7.89 -22.14
CA VAL A 7 -10.92 -6.95 -21.01
C VAL A 7 -12.23 -6.75 -20.25
N ILE A 8 -13.35 -6.53 -20.94
CA ILE A 8 -14.67 -6.40 -20.29
C ILE A 8 -15.04 -7.68 -19.52
N ALA A 9 -14.88 -8.85 -20.12
CA ALA A 9 -15.15 -10.13 -19.47
C ALA A 9 -14.25 -10.33 -18.24
N LEU A 10 -12.97 -9.96 -18.33
CA LEU A 10 -12.03 -10.04 -17.21
C LEU A 10 -12.43 -9.12 -16.05
N LEU A 11 -12.87 -7.90 -16.35
CA LEU A 11 -13.35 -6.96 -15.34
C LEU A 11 -14.64 -7.45 -14.68
N LEU A 12 -15.58 -8.01 -15.46
CA LEU A 12 -16.81 -8.59 -14.93
C LEU A 12 -16.51 -9.78 -14.00
N VAL A 13 -15.65 -10.70 -14.44
CA VAL A 13 -15.19 -11.84 -13.63
C VAL A 13 -14.50 -11.33 -12.35
N GLY A 14 -13.63 -10.33 -12.47
CA GLY A 14 -12.94 -9.75 -11.32
C GLY A 14 -13.89 -9.11 -10.31
N ALA A 15 -14.93 -8.40 -10.77
CA ALA A 15 -15.96 -7.83 -9.92
C ALA A 15 -16.77 -8.90 -9.17
N VAL A 16 -17.18 -9.97 -9.87
CA VAL A 16 -17.92 -11.10 -9.28
C VAL A 16 -17.06 -11.83 -8.25
N LEU A 17 -15.81 -12.14 -8.58
CA LEU A 17 -14.88 -12.81 -7.67
C LEU A 17 -14.56 -11.94 -6.45
N SER A 18 -14.39 -10.63 -6.63
CA SER A 18 -14.16 -9.69 -5.51
C SER A 18 -15.37 -9.64 -4.57
N ALA A 19 -16.59 -9.61 -5.10
CA ALA A 19 -17.79 -9.70 -4.29
C ALA A 19 -17.87 -11.02 -3.51
N TRP A 20 -17.50 -12.13 -4.16
CA TRP A 20 -17.50 -13.45 -3.54
C TRP A 20 -16.39 -13.62 -2.49
N ALA A 21 -15.20 -13.04 -2.72
CA ALA A 21 -14.06 -13.07 -1.81
C ALA A 21 -14.43 -12.55 -0.41
N ARG A 22 -15.23 -11.46 -0.36
CA ARG A 22 -15.76 -10.90 0.90
C ARG A 22 -16.63 -11.89 1.67
N HIS A 23 -17.42 -12.71 0.98
CA HIS A 23 -18.27 -13.71 1.62
C HIS A 23 -17.47 -14.86 2.25
N ILE A 24 -16.37 -15.27 1.63
CA ILE A 24 -15.54 -16.40 2.10
C ILE A 24 -14.33 -15.99 2.95
N SER A 25 -14.16 -14.68 3.24
CA SER A 25 -13.03 -14.14 4.02
C SER A 25 -11.64 -14.47 3.44
N VAL A 26 -11.53 -14.56 2.12
CA VAL A 26 -10.27 -14.80 1.39
C VAL A 26 -9.86 -13.50 0.67
N PRO A 27 -8.56 -13.16 0.56
CA PRO A 27 -8.13 -12.00 -0.21
C PRO A 27 -8.54 -12.14 -1.68
N TYR A 28 -9.20 -11.12 -2.24
CA TYR A 28 -9.64 -11.13 -3.63
C TYR A 28 -8.49 -11.37 -4.65
N PRO A 29 -7.24 -10.91 -4.43
CA PRO A 29 -6.12 -11.27 -5.32
C PRO A 29 -5.91 -12.77 -5.48
N ALA A 30 -6.20 -13.58 -4.44
CA ALA A 30 -6.08 -15.03 -4.50
C ALA A 30 -7.07 -15.64 -5.50
N LEU A 31 -8.33 -15.17 -5.50
CA LEU A 31 -9.35 -15.61 -6.45
C LEU A 31 -9.03 -15.15 -7.87
N LEU A 32 -8.49 -13.94 -8.04
CA LEU A 32 -8.06 -13.44 -9.35
C LEU A 32 -6.89 -14.25 -9.92
N ALA A 33 -5.90 -14.61 -9.08
CA ALA A 33 -4.78 -15.46 -9.50
C ALA A 33 -5.26 -16.86 -9.91
N LEU A 34 -6.19 -17.46 -9.15
CA LEU A 34 -6.82 -18.74 -9.50
C LEU A 34 -7.61 -18.64 -10.80
N ALA A 35 -8.40 -17.58 -10.97
CA ALA A 35 -9.15 -17.36 -12.20
C ALA A 35 -8.22 -17.19 -13.41
N GLY A 36 -7.13 -16.43 -13.25
CA GLY A 36 -6.08 -16.30 -14.27
C GLY A 36 -5.48 -17.66 -14.63
N ALA A 37 -5.18 -18.51 -13.64
CA ALA A 37 -4.68 -19.87 -13.85
C ALA A 37 -5.70 -20.75 -14.60
N CYS A 38 -6.98 -20.71 -14.21
CA CYS A 38 -8.05 -21.46 -14.87
C CYS A 38 -8.28 -20.99 -16.31
N LEU A 39 -8.25 -19.68 -16.56
CA LEU A 39 -8.34 -19.09 -17.88
C LEU A 39 -7.14 -19.50 -18.76
N ALA A 40 -5.96 -19.67 -18.18
CA ALA A 40 -4.78 -20.20 -18.85
C ALA A 40 -5.00 -21.63 -19.40
N LEU A 41 -5.93 -22.40 -18.85
CA LEU A 41 -6.23 -23.75 -19.36
C LEU A 41 -7.18 -23.72 -20.57
N LEU A 42 -7.83 -22.59 -20.87
CA LEU A 42 -8.81 -22.50 -21.95
C LEU A 42 -8.15 -22.40 -23.34
N PRO A 43 -8.58 -23.21 -24.33
CA PRO A 43 -7.90 -23.31 -25.64
C PRO A 43 -7.84 -22.03 -26.49
N ARG A 44 -8.79 -21.10 -26.29
CA ARG A 44 -9.08 -19.98 -27.21
C ARG A 44 -8.58 -18.62 -26.73
N MET A 45 -7.78 -18.56 -25.66
CA MET A 45 -7.31 -17.27 -25.13
C MET A 45 -6.09 -16.73 -25.91
N PRO A 46 -6.07 -15.45 -26.29
CA PRO A 46 -4.95 -14.82 -27.00
C PRO A 46 -3.74 -14.62 -26.06
N GLY A 47 -2.53 -14.76 -26.61
CA GLY A 47 -1.31 -14.41 -25.89
C GLY A 47 -1.13 -12.88 -25.85
N VAL A 48 -1.10 -12.30 -24.65
CA VAL A 48 -0.82 -10.87 -24.46
C VAL A 48 0.61 -10.71 -23.96
N MET A 49 1.49 -10.17 -24.80
CA MET A 49 2.84 -9.76 -24.39
C MET A 49 2.80 -8.25 -24.10
N LEU A 50 3.15 -7.88 -22.89
CA LEU A 50 3.33 -6.49 -22.49
C LEU A 50 4.81 -6.12 -22.58
N ASP A 51 5.08 -4.87 -22.96
CA ASP A 51 6.40 -4.29 -22.83
C ASP A 51 6.80 -4.27 -21.33
N PRO A 52 7.98 -4.79 -20.97
CA PRO A 52 8.51 -4.71 -19.62
C PRO A 52 8.42 -3.37 -18.91
N GLU A 53 8.81 -2.29 -19.59
CA GLU A 53 8.84 -0.95 -18.99
C GLU A 53 7.41 -0.47 -18.72
N LEU A 54 6.49 -0.78 -19.65
CA LEU A 54 5.08 -0.52 -19.49
C LEU A 54 4.47 -1.33 -18.35
N ALA A 55 4.84 -2.60 -18.16
CA ALA A 55 4.31 -3.43 -17.09
C ALA A 55 4.66 -2.88 -15.70
N LEU A 56 5.91 -2.43 -15.51
CA LEU A 56 6.31 -1.79 -14.25
C LEU A 56 5.59 -0.46 -14.04
N ALA A 57 5.58 0.42 -15.06
CA ALA A 57 4.93 1.72 -14.95
C ALA A 57 3.42 1.61 -14.72
N LEU A 58 2.74 0.68 -15.41
CA LEU A 58 1.29 0.53 -15.38
C LEU A 58 0.79 -0.09 -14.07
N PHE A 59 1.48 -1.11 -13.55
CA PHE A 59 1.01 -1.87 -12.39
C PHE A 59 1.67 -1.47 -11.09
N VAL A 60 2.95 -1.11 -11.10
CA VAL A 60 3.70 -0.82 -9.87
C VAL A 60 3.53 0.65 -9.47
N ALA A 61 3.55 1.60 -10.42
CA ALA A 61 3.48 3.02 -10.08
C ALA A 61 2.17 3.42 -9.35
N PRO A 62 0.97 3.02 -9.81
CA PRO A 62 -0.28 3.33 -9.13
C PRO A 62 -0.39 2.69 -7.75
N VAL A 63 0.01 1.43 -7.61
CA VAL A 63 -0.05 0.69 -6.33
C VAL A 63 0.91 1.28 -5.30
N LEU A 64 2.12 1.66 -5.72
CA LEU A 64 3.06 2.34 -4.84
C LEU A 64 2.60 3.74 -4.46
N LEU A 65 1.99 4.48 -5.40
CA LEU A 65 1.42 5.79 -5.10
C LEU A 65 0.35 5.66 -4.00
N ASP A 66 -0.59 4.74 -4.19
CA ASP A 66 -1.69 4.46 -3.25
C ASP A 66 -1.15 4.09 -1.85
N ALA A 67 -0.28 3.08 -1.78
CA ALA A 67 0.33 2.64 -0.53
C ALA A 67 1.17 3.72 0.16
N ALA A 68 1.89 4.54 -0.61
CA ALA A 68 2.70 5.62 -0.08
C ALA A 68 1.86 6.81 0.39
N PHE A 69 0.74 7.09 -0.29
CA PHE A 69 -0.17 8.18 0.03
C PHE A 69 -0.87 7.94 1.37
N ASP A 70 -1.22 6.69 1.67
CA ASP A 70 -1.88 6.28 2.92
C ASP A 70 -0.90 6.06 4.09
N SER A 71 0.41 6.12 3.85
CA SER A 71 1.41 5.83 4.88
C SER A 71 1.50 6.92 5.96
N SER A 72 1.79 6.51 7.21
CA SER A 72 2.03 7.42 8.35
C SER A 72 3.53 7.58 8.64
N PRO A 73 4.21 8.68 8.25
CA PRO A 73 5.64 8.85 8.50
C PRO A 73 6.01 8.90 9.99
N ARG A 74 5.09 9.38 10.84
CA ARG A 74 5.26 9.39 12.30
C ARG A 74 5.32 7.97 12.84
N ASP A 75 4.37 7.12 12.48
CA ASP A 75 4.28 5.76 13.01
C ASP A 75 5.32 4.83 12.37
N LEU A 76 5.66 5.08 11.11
CA LEU A 76 6.79 4.46 10.42
C LEU A 76 8.11 4.77 11.13
N LYS A 77 8.34 6.04 11.52
CA LYS A 77 9.51 6.45 12.28
C LYS A 77 9.55 5.81 13.68
N ARG A 78 8.41 5.56 14.33
CA ARG A 78 8.38 4.84 15.62
C ARG A 78 8.85 3.39 15.50
N HIS A 79 8.60 2.75 14.35
CA HIS A 79 8.91 1.34 14.10
C HIS A 79 10.02 1.11 13.07
N TRP A 80 10.83 2.13 12.78
CA TRP A 80 11.79 2.14 11.66
C TRP A 80 12.76 0.96 11.66
N ARG A 81 13.16 0.45 12.85
CA ARG A 81 14.07 -0.70 12.97
C ARG A 81 13.44 -1.99 12.43
N ALA A 82 12.17 -2.21 12.71
CA ALA A 82 11.44 -3.39 12.23
C ALA A 82 11.22 -3.27 10.72
N VAL A 83 10.80 -2.08 10.27
CA VAL A 83 10.52 -1.82 8.86
C VAL A 83 11.78 -1.93 8.00
N VAL A 84 12.87 -1.27 8.36
CA VAL A 84 14.14 -1.35 7.60
C VAL A 84 14.71 -2.78 7.67
N GLY A 85 14.59 -3.45 8.81
CA GLY A 85 14.98 -4.85 8.95
C GLY A 85 14.25 -5.76 7.98
N LEU A 86 12.92 -5.62 7.86
CA LEU A 86 12.11 -6.39 6.91
C LEU A 86 12.39 -5.98 5.46
N ALA A 87 12.35 -4.68 5.16
CA ALA A 87 12.44 -4.16 3.80
C ALA A 87 13.82 -4.30 3.15
N VAL A 88 14.90 -4.35 3.93
CA VAL A 88 16.27 -4.43 3.39
C VAL A 88 16.91 -5.78 3.72
N ALA A 89 17.03 -6.10 5.00
CA ALA A 89 17.79 -7.27 5.42
C ALA A 89 17.03 -8.57 5.16
N ALA A 90 15.74 -8.65 5.50
CA ALA A 90 14.93 -9.84 5.20
C ALA A 90 14.79 -10.07 3.69
N VAL A 91 14.60 -8.99 2.90
CA VAL A 91 14.62 -9.06 1.44
C VAL A 91 15.94 -9.62 0.94
N GLY A 92 17.08 -9.06 1.35
CA GLY A 92 18.40 -9.53 0.92
C GLY A 92 18.67 -11.00 1.28
N VAL A 93 18.31 -11.43 2.50
CA VAL A 93 18.41 -12.83 2.93
C VAL A 93 17.50 -13.72 2.09
N THR A 94 16.28 -13.29 1.79
CA THR A 94 15.34 -14.04 0.94
C THR A 94 15.87 -14.18 -0.49
N ILE A 95 16.41 -13.10 -1.07
CA ILE A 95 17.02 -13.14 -2.41
C ILE A 95 18.17 -14.16 -2.44
N ALA A 96 19.08 -14.09 -1.47
CA ALA A 96 20.23 -14.99 -1.41
C ALA A 96 19.80 -16.46 -1.23
N ALA A 97 18.85 -16.73 -0.34
CA ALA A 97 18.35 -18.08 -0.10
C ALA A 97 17.62 -18.65 -1.32
N VAL A 98 16.76 -17.85 -1.96
CA VAL A 98 16.05 -18.26 -3.19
C VAL A 98 17.02 -18.47 -4.34
N ALA A 99 18.01 -17.59 -4.53
CA ALA A 99 19.00 -17.75 -5.57
C ALA A 99 19.82 -19.03 -5.41
N ALA A 100 20.26 -19.32 -4.18
CA ALA A 100 20.96 -20.56 -3.87
C ALA A 100 20.09 -21.79 -4.17
N VAL A 101 18.84 -21.82 -3.70
CA VAL A 101 17.93 -22.96 -3.91
C VAL A 101 17.58 -23.13 -5.39
N ALA A 102 17.30 -22.04 -6.10
CA ALA A 102 17.00 -22.09 -7.53
C ALA A 102 18.19 -22.62 -8.34
N HIS A 103 19.42 -22.21 -8.01
CA HIS A 103 20.63 -22.71 -8.67
C HIS A 103 20.91 -24.17 -8.32
N LEU A 104 20.62 -24.61 -7.09
CA LEU A 104 20.75 -26.02 -6.69
C LEU A 104 19.72 -26.93 -7.38
N CYS A 105 18.46 -26.50 -7.47
CA CYS A 105 17.41 -27.25 -8.19
C CYS A 105 17.66 -27.25 -9.71
N ALA A 106 18.23 -26.17 -10.24
CA ALA A 106 18.53 -26.03 -11.66
C ALA A 106 19.97 -25.54 -11.88
N PRO A 107 20.97 -26.45 -11.89
CA PRO A 107 22.39 -26.08 -12.06
C PRO A 107 22.69 -25.32 -13.36
N GLY A 108 21.88 -25.51 -14.40
CA GLY A 108 21.99 -24.77 -15.67
C GLY A 108 21.42 -23.35 -15.64
N LEU A 109 20.80 -22.91 -14.54
CA LEU A 109 20.29 -21.55 -14.39
C LEU A 109 21.44 -20.63 -13.93
N PRO A 110 21.82 -19.59 -14.71
CA PRO A 110 22.92 -18.73 -14.32
C PRO A 110 22.59 -17.93 -13.05
N TRP A 111 23.60 -17.62 -12.23
CA TRP A 111 23.44 -16.87 -10.98
C TRP A 111 22.63 -15.57 -11.12
N PRO A 112 22.86 -14.72 -12.14
CA PRO A 112 22.01 -13.55 -12.38
C PRO A 112 20.52 -13.88 -12.54
N ALA A 113 20.17 -14.98 -13.19
CA ALA A 113 18.78 -15.42 -13.32
C ALA A 113 18.19 -15.93 -12.01
N ALA A 114 18.98 -16.65 -11.22
CA ALA A 114 18.58 -17.10 -9.89
C ALA A 114 18.39 -15.93 -8.90
N ILE A 115 19.27 -14.92 -8.96
CA ILE A 115 19.15 -13.67 -8.19
C ILE A 115 17.94 -12.87 -8.65
N ALA A 116 17.68 -12.77 -9.95
CA ALA A 116 16.49 -12.12 -10.47
C ALA A 116 15.20 -12.81 -9.98
N LEU A 117 15.16 -14.14 -9.98
CA LEU A 117 14.04 -14.89 -9.38
C LEU A 117 13.89 -14.57 -7.90
N GLY A 118 14.99 -14.57 -7.14
CA GLY A 118 14.98 -14.17 -5.73
C GLY A 118 14.43 -12.77 -5.52
N ALA A 119 14.85 -11.80 -6.33
CA ALA A 119 14.39 -10.42 -6.27
C ALA A 119 12.91 -10.30 -6.62
N ILE A 120 12.41 -11.06 -7.59
CA ILE A 120 11.00 -11.08 -7.99
C ILE A 120 10.10 -11.58 -6.84
N VAL A 121 10.50 -12.65 -6.14
CA VAL A 121 9.64 -13.31 -5.13
C VAL A 121 9.90 -12.86 -3.69
N ALA A 122 10.98 -12.13 -3.43
CA ALA A 122 11.32 -11.66 -2.09
C ALA A 122 10.28 -10.71 -1.47
N PRO A 123 9.85 -9.61 -2.14
CA PRO A 123 8.99 -8.62 -1.51
C PRO A 123 7.56 -9.17 -1.33
N PRO A 124 7.03 -9.17 -0.10
CA PRO A 124 5.60 -9.41 0.10
C PRO A 124 4.75 -8.19 -0.29
N ASP A 125 3.50 -8.46 -0.67
CA ASP A 125 2.41 -7.52 -0.87
C ASP A 125 1.62 -7.35 0.43
N ALA A 126 1.84 -6.23 1.12
CA ALA A 126 1.10 -5.95 2.34
C ALA A 126 -0.35 -5.53 2.09
N ALA A 127 -0.73 -5.08 0.89
CA ALA A 127 -2.12 -4.74 0.59
C ALA A 127 -3.01 -6.00 0.66
N ALA A 128 -2.52 -7.13 0.13
CA ALA A 128 -3.21 -8.41 0.27
C ALA A 128 -3.35 -8.83 1.74
N ALA A 129 -2.33 -8.62 2.57
CA ALA A 129 -2.34 -8.95 4.00
C ALA A 129 -3.27 -8.06 4.80
N THR A 130 -3.17 -6.76 4.61
CA THR A 130 -3.97 -5.76 5.32
C THR A 130 -5.45 -5.87 4.96
N ALA A 131 -5.81 -6.25 3.73
CA ALA A 131 -7.19 -6.50 3.34
C ALA A 131 -7.89 -7.58 4.18
N VAL A 132 -7.15 -8.62 4.61
CA VAL A 132 -7.65 -9.66 5.51
C VAL A 132 -7.54 -9.21 6.97
N LEU A 133 -6.42 -8.60 7.34
CA LEU A 133 -6.14 -8.20 8.72
C LEU A 133 -7.09 -7.10 9.22
N LYS A 134 -7.42 -6.09 8.41
CA LYS A 134 -8.32 -4.98 8.81
C LYS A 134 -9.71 -5.49 9.24
N GLN A 135 -10.18 -6.62 8.70
CA GLN A 135 -11.44 -7.26 9.12
C GLN A 135 -11.38 -7.84 10.55
N MET A 136 -10.18 -8.15 11.03
CA MET A 136 -9.92 -8.77 12.33
C MET A 136 -9.53 -7.76 13.43
N ARG A 137 -9.39 -6.47 13.09
CA ARG A 137 -8.96 -5.38 14.01
C ARG A 137 -7.71 -5.74 14.85
N PRO A 138 -6.56 -6.01 14.21
CA PRO A 138 -5.31 -6.31 14.92
C PRO A 138 -4.77 -5.06 15.63
N PRO A 139 -3.76 -5.23 16.51
CA PRO A 139 -3.00 -4.10 17.07
C PRO A 139 -2.45 -3.19 15.97
N HIS A 140 -2.56 -1.87 16.16
CA HIS A 140 -2.17 -0.88 15.15
C HIS A 140 -0.73 -1.05 14.66
N ARG A 141 0.18 -1.37 15.58
CA ARG A 141 1.59 -1.64 15.29
C ARG A 141 1.80 -2.69 14.19
N LEU A 142 0.95 -3.72 14.12
CA LEU A 142 1.07 -4.78 13.12
C LEU A 142 0.85 -4.22 11.70
N LEU A 143 -0.19 -3.41 11.53
CA LEU A 143 -0.54 -2.79 10.25
C LEU A 143 0.58 -1.84 9.80
N VAL A 144 1.04 -0.96 10.69
CA VAL A 144 2.13 0.00 10.39
C VAL A 144 3.42 -0.71 9.95
N ILE A 145 3.79 -1.83 10.58
CA ILE A 145 5.00 -2.57 10.22
C ILE A 145 4.84 -3.23 8.83
N LEU A 146 3.68 -3.80 8.53
CA LEU A 146 3.42 -4.49 7.26
C LEU A 146 3.32 -3.50 6.10
N GLU A 147 2.53 -2.43 6.26
CA GLU A 147 2.41 -1.35 5.26
C GLU A 147 3.77 -0.69 5.01
N GLY A 148 4.52 -0.41 6.09
CA GLY A 148 5.87 0.13 6.00
C GLY A 148 6.86 -0.79 5.30
N GLU A 149 6.77 -2.11 5.49
CA GLU A 149 7.61 -3.09 4.78
C GLU A 149 7.36 -3.01 3.27
N SER A 150 6.08 -3.08 2.85
CA SER A 150 5.69 -3.09 1.43
C SER A 150 6.08 -1.83 0.67
N LEU A 151 6.22 -0.71 1.39
CA LEU A 151 6.62 0.56 0.79
C LEU A 151 8.09 0.56 0.33
N PHE A 152 8.96 -0.12 1.06
CA PHE A 152 10.41 -0.08 0.83
C PHE A 152 10.99 -1.39 0.28
N ASN A 153 10.33 -2.52 0.50
CA ASN A 153 10.80 -3.83 0.04
C ASN A 153 10.80 -3.92 -1.50
N ASP A 154 9.84 -3.29 -2.18
CA ASP A 154 9.76 -3.26 -3.63
C ASP A 154 10.91 -2.46 -4.21
N ALA A 155 11.30 -1.36 -3.53
CA ALA A 155 12.45 -0.56 -3.90
C ALA A 155 13.76 -1.36 -3.83
N SER A 156 13.99 -2.08 -2.73
CA SER A 156 15.21 -2.88 -2.54
C SER A 156 15.23 -4.09 -3.49
N ALA A 157 14.10 -4.77 -3.65
CA ALA A 157 13.96 -5.92 -4.54
C ALA A 157 14.13 -5.53 -6.02
N LEU A 158 13.42 -4.51 -6.50
CA LEU A 158 13.51 -4.07 -7.91
C LEU A 158 14.88 -3.50 -8.26
N LEU A 159 15.60 -2.93 -7.28
CA LEU A 159 17.00 -2.54 -7.46
C LEU A 159 17.88 -3.76 -7.77
N VAL A 160 17.80 -4.79 -6.92
CA VAL A 160 18.57 -6.04 -7.11
C VAL A 160 18.15 -6.74 -8.40
N TYR A 161 16.85 -6.76 -8.71
CA TYR A 161 16.32 -7.27 -9.97
C TYR A 161 16.96 -6.57 -11.18
N ARG A 162 16.98 -5.23 -11.23
CA ARG A 162 17.58 -4.49 -12.35
C ARG A 162 19.06 -4.82 -12.50
N LEU A 163 19.81 -4.88 -11.40
CA LEU A 163 21.22 -5.27 -11.41
C LEU A 163 21.41 -6.71 -11.92
N ALA A 164 20.54 -7.62 -11.51
CA ALA A 164 20.56 -9.02 -11.94
C ALA A 164 20.23 -9.16 -13.44
N VAL A 165 19.26 -8.41 -13.95
CA VAL A 165 18.92 -8.40 -15.38
C VAL A 165 20.08 -7.86 -16.21
N VAL A 166 20.68 -6.74 -15.80
CA VAL A 166 21.85 -6.18 -16.47
C VAL A 166 23.01 -7.18 -16.46
N ALA A 167 23.30 -7.82 -15.32
CA ALA A 167 24.36 -8.81 -15.22
C ALA A 167 24.10 -10.06 -16.09
N ALA A 168 22.84 -10.49 -16.20
CA ALA A 168 22.45 -11.63 -17.04
C ALA A 168 22.64 -11.36 -18.54
N VAL A 169 22.42 -10.11 -18.98
CA VAL A 169 22.49 -9.71 -20.39
C VAL A 169 23.88 -9.22 -20.79
N ALA A 170 24.54 -8.43 -19.93
CA ALA A 170 25.82 -7.79 -20.23
C ALA A 170 27.04 -8.61 -19.80
N GLY A 171 26.87 -9.67 -19.00
CA GLY A 171 27.94 -10.60 -18.59
C GLY A 171 29.02 -10.00 -17.68
N THR A 172 28.94 -8.71 -17.33
CA THR A 172 29.91 -7.99 -16.50
C THR A 172 29.21 -7.36 -15.30
N PHE A 173 29.74 -7.60 -14.10
CA PHE A 173 29.22 -7.02 -12.86
C PHE A 173 30.36 -6.63 -11.93
N SER A 174 30.38 -5.38 -11.47
CA SER A 174 31.23 -4.92 -10.38
C SER A 174 30.37 -4.24 -9.32
N PRO A 175 30.18 -4.85 -8.14
CA PRO A 175 29.35 -4.28 -7.07
C PRO A 175 29.96 -3.00 -6.48
N TRP A 176 31.29 -2.88 -6.51
CA TRP A 176 32.01 -1.72 -5.96
C TRP A 176 31.81 -0.45 -6.77
N SER A 177 31.67 -0.56 -8.10
CA SER A 177 31.34 0.59 -8.96
C SER A 177 29.86 0.99 -8.88
N ALA A 178 28.98 0.12 -8.40
CA ALA A 178 27.54 0.38 -8.31
C ALA A 178 27.18 1.23 -7.07
N LEU A 179 27.91 1.07 -5.95
CA LEU A 179 27.58 1.74 -4.68
C LEU A 179 27.50 3.28 -4.76
N PRO A 180 28.49 4.00 -5.33
CA PRO A 180 28.40 5.46 -5.46
C PRO A 180 27.24 5.90 -6.36
N LEU A 181 27.03 5.17 -7.46
CA LEU A 181 25.93 5.43 -8.38
C LEU A 181 24.58 5.25 -7.69
N LEU A 182 24.42 4.21 -6.87
CA LEU A 182 23.22 3.96 -6.09
C LEU A 182 22.91 5.08 -5.09
N ALA A 183 23.94 5.63 -4.43
CA ALA A 183 23.76 6.76 -3.51
C ALA A 183 23.27 8.02 -4.26
N VAL A 184 23.89 8.36 -5.39
CA VAL A 184 23.51 9.50 -6.23
C VAL A 184 22.09 9.32 -6.79
N VAL A 185 21.77 8.13 -7.30
CA VAL A 185 20.43 7.79 -7.82
C VAL A 185 19.39 7.90 -6.72
N SER A 186 19.67 7.39 -5.52
CA SER A 186 18.72 7.43 -4.39
C SER A 186 18.45 8.86 -3.92
N LEU A 187 19.51 9.66 -3.70
CA LEU A 187 19.40 11.07 -3.31
C LEU A 187 18.70 11.90 -4.40
N GLY A 188 19.09 11.70 -5.66
CA GLY A 188 18.46 12.35 -6.81
C GLY A 188 16.97 12.02 -6.92
N SER A 189 16.57 10.77 -6.63
CA SER A 189 15.17 10.33 -6.64
C SER A 189 14.34 11.02 -5.54
N VAL A 190 14.90 11.14 -4.33
CA VAL A 190 14.25 11.86 -3.22
C VAL A 190 14.06 13.34 -3.56
N LEU A 191 15.10 13.99 -4.09
CA LEU A 191 15.04 15.40 -4.49
C LEU A 191 14.02 15.61 -5.63
N ALA A 192 14.04 14.76 -6.66
CA ALA A 192 13.10 14.83 -7.77
C ALA A 192 11.66 14.64 -7.28
N GLY A 193 11.39 13.64 -6.43
CA GLY A 193 10.06 13.41 -5.84
C GLY A 193 9.56 14.62 -5.04
N ALA A 194 10.43 15.26 -4.26
CA ALA A 194 10.10 16.46 -3.51
C ALA A 194 9.80 17.68 -4.38
N VAL A 195 10.56 17.88 -5.46
CA VAL A 195 10.31 18.96 -6.44
C VAL A 195 8.98 18.72 -7.17
N LEU A 196 8.74 17.50 -7.65
CA LEU A 196 7.53 17.13 -8.38
C LEU A 196 6.28 17.22 -7.48
N SER A 197 6.39 16.89 -6.20
CA SER A 197 5.27 17.02 -5.25
C SER A 197 4.86 18.49 -5.09
N ARG A 198 5.83 19.40 -4.92
CA ARG A 198 5.55 20.84 -4.86
C ARG A 198 4.94 21.37 -6.16
N LEU A 199 5.42 20.90 -7.31
CA LEU A 199 4.87 21.26 -8.61
C LEU A 199 3.41 20.81 -8.75
N LEU A 200 3.09 19.56 -8.37
CA LEU A 200 1.72 19.07 -8.40
C LEU A 200 0.81 19.92 -7.50
N LEU A 201 1.23 20.19 -6.25
CA LEU A 201 0.42 20.97 -5.31
C LEU A 201 0.15 22.39 -5.82
N PHE A 202 1.13 23.01 -6.49
CA PHE A 202 0.96 24.31 -7.15
C PHE A 202 -0.07 24.26 -8.29
N VAL A 203 -0.07 23.17 -9.08
CA VAL A 203 -1.03 22.98 -10.18
C VAL A 203 -2.42 22.66 -9.65
N ILE A 204 -2.54 21.71 -8.72
CA ILE A 204 -3.83 21.22 -8.21
C ILE A 204 -4.57 22.29 -7.40
N GLY A 205 -3.84 23.19 -6.73
CA GLY A 205 -4.43 24.34 -6.03
C GLY A 205 -5.14 25.34 -6.95
N ARG A 206 -4.94 25.25 -8.28
CA ARG A 206 -5.65 26.06 -9.28
C ARG A 206 -6.86 25.35 -9.89
N VAL A 207 -7.04 24.07 -9.60
CA VAL A 207 -8.11 23.24 -10.16
C VAL A 207 -9.38 23.40 -9.32
N ARG A 208 -10.52 23.55 -9.98
CA ARG A 208 -11.82 23.71 -9.31
C ARG A 208 -12.78 22.56 -9.56
N ASP A 209 -12.55 21.79 -10.62
CA ASP A 209 -13.38 20.69 -11.08
C ASP A 209 -12.78 19.31 -10.73
N VAL A 210 -13.65 18.35 -10.40
CA VAL A 210 -13.26 17.00 -9.96
C VAL A 210 -12.61 16.22 -11.09
N ALA A 211 -13.21 16.22 -12.29
CA ALA A 211 -12.70 15.43 -13.41
C ALA A 211 -11.29 15.88 -13.82
N THR A 212 -11.08 17.20 -13.88
CA THR A 212 -9.77 17.79 -14.18
C THR A 212 -8.73 17.42 -13.12
N SER A 213 -9.11 17.46 -11.84
CA SER A 213 -8.23 17.07 -10.72
C SER A 213 -7.79 15.62 -10.84
N VAL A 214 -8.75 14.72 -11.10
CA VAL A 214 -8.49 13.28 -11.26
C VAL A 214 -7.60 13.01 -12.47
N ILE A 215 -7.84 13.66 -13.62
CA ILE A 215 -7.00 13.52 -14.81
C ILE A 215 -5.56 13.95 -14.51
N ILE A 216 -5.37 15.10 -13.85
CA ILE A 216 -4.03 15.59 -13.47
C ILE A 216 -3.33 14.60 -12.55
N GLN A 217 -4.04 14.00 -11.60
CA GLN A 217 -3.47 12.97 -10.72
C GLN A 217 -2.99 11.75 -11.53
N PHE A 218 -3.83 11.18 -12.40
CA PHE A 218 -3.41 10.04 -13.25
C PHE A 218 -2.21 10.38 -14.13
N VAL A 219 -2.26 11.52 -14.82
CA VAL A 219 -1.15 11.99 -15.67
C VAL A 219 0.12 12.13 -14.85
N THR A 220 0.03 12.73 -13.67
CA THR A 220 1.19 12.97 -12.81
C THR A 220 1.78 11.65 -12.28
N THR A 221 0.95 10.68 -11.89
CA THR A 221 1.41 9.36 -11.41
C THR A 221 2.34 8.69 -12.43
N PHE A 222 1.92 8.63 -13.70
CA PHE A 222 2.75 8.03 -14.75
C PHE A 222 3.89 8.94 -15.18
N ALA A 223 3.69 10.26 -15.23
CA ALA A 223 4.73 11.22 -15.60
C ALA A 223 5.90 11.22 -14.60
N VAL A 224 5.63 11.12 -13.30
CA VAL A 224 6.67 11.01 -12.25
C VAL A 224 7.53 9.77 -12.48
N TRP A 225 6.91 8.62 -12.76
CA TRP A 225 7.61 7.38 -13.04
C TRP A 225 8.49 7.49 -14.29
N ILE A 226 7.90 7.92 -15.41
CA ILE A 226 8.59 8.04 -16.71
C ILE A 226 9.75 9.03 -16.61
N LEU A 227 9.55 10.18 -15.95
CA LEU A 227 10.59 11.19 -15.78
C LEU A 227 11.76 10.65 -14.94
N ALA A 228 11.46 9.92 -13.86
CA ALA A 228 12.50 9.29 -13.05
C ALA A 228 13.35 8.33 -13.89
N GLU A 229 12.73 7.48 -14.71
CA GLU A 229 13.47 6.52 -15.55
C GLU A 229 14.30 7.21 -16.64
N ARG A 230 13.77 8.26 -17.27
CA ARG A 230 14.52 9.07 -18.25
C ARG A 230 15.72 9.77 -17.63
N LEU A 231 15.61 10.20 -16.37
CA LEU A 231 16.71 10.79 -15.60
C LEU A 231 17.65 9.75 -14.97
N ARG A 232 17.44 8.45 -15.26
CA ARG A 232 18.18 7.33 -14.65
C ARG A 232 18.07 7.31 -13.11
N LEU A 233 16.98 7.84 -12.58
CA LEU A 233 16.61 7.80 -11.17
C LEU A 233 15.79 6.53 -10.87
N SER A 234 15.56 6.25 -9.59
CA SER A 234 14.68 5.17 -9.15
C SER A 234 13.23 5.64 -9.22
N GLY A 235 12.44 5.09 -10.15
CA GLY A 235 11.00 5.37 -10.26
C GLY A 235 10.25 5.15 -8.95
N ILE A 236 10.62 4.09 -8.22
CA ILE A 236 10.03 3.70 -6.94
C ILE A 236 10.32 4.75 -5.85
N ILE A 237 11.59 5.10 -5.63
CA ILE A 237 11.95 6.08 -4.58
C ILE A 237 11.35 7.44 -4.91
N THR A 238 11.35 7.81 -6.20
CA THR A 238 10.78 9.07 -6.67
C THR A 238 9.29 9.15 -6.42
N ILE A 239 8.52 8.10 -6.81
CA ILE A 239 7.06 8.09 -6.65
C ILE A 239 6.63 7.96 -5.18
N VAL A 240 7.34 7.17 -4.37
CA VAL A 240 7.08 7.05 -2.93
C VAL A 240 7.32 8.39 -2.23
N THR A 241 8.46 9.04 -2.51
CA THR A 241 8.76 10.36 -1.94
C THR A 241 7.73 11.39 -2.38
N PHE A 242 7.38 11.39 -3.67
CA PHE A 242 6.34 12.25 -4.23
C PHE A 242 4.99 12.05 -3.54
N ALA A 243 4.54 10.81 -3.36
CA ALA A 243 3.26 10.46 -2.76
C ALA A 243 3.18 10.89 -1.29
N ILE A 244 4.19 10.54 -0.47
CA ILE A 244 4.22 10.90 0.96
C ILE A 244 4.17 12.42 1.16
N LEU A 245 4.97 13.17 0.39
CA LEU A 245 5.01 14.63 0.52
C LEU A 245 3.71 15.29 0.04
N THR A 246 3.09 14.72 -0.99
CA THR A 246 1.78 15.17 -1.50
C THR A 246 0.68 14.88 -0.49
N ALA A 247 0.62 13.69 0.09
CA ALA A 247 -0.36 13.29 1.08
C ALA A 247 -0.34 14.16 2.35
N ARG A 248 0.86 14.54 2.81
CA ARG A 248 1.01 15.43 3.98
C ARG A 248 0.55 16.86 3.74
N SER A 249 0.65 17.33 2.50
CA SER A 249 0.38 18.74 2.15
C SER A 249 -0.99 18.94 1.48
N SER A 250 -1.60 17.85 0.98
CA SER A 250 -2.88 17.86 0.28
C SER A 250 -4.03 18.46 1.10
N PRO A 251 -4.22 18.13 2.41
CA PRO A 251 -5.28 18.73 3.23
C PRO A 251 -5.32 20.26 3.28
N ALA A 252 -4.15 20.91 3.12
CA ALA A 252 -4.04 22.36 3.14
C ALA A 252 -4.27 23.00 1.75
N SER A 253 -4.10 22.22 0.68
CA SER A 253 -4.07 22.72 -0.71
C SER A 253 -5.27 22.27 -1.55
N MET A 254 -5.95 21.20 -1.14
CA MET A 254 -7.02 20.55 -1.89
C MET A 254 -8.32 20.54 -1.08
N PRO A 255 -9.38 21.20 -1.56
CA PRO A 255 -10.66 21.21 -0.86
C PRO A 255 -11.35 19.84 -0.87
N ALA A 256 -12.16 19.57 0.17
CA ALA A 256 -12.91 18.34 0.40
C ALA A 256 -13.65 17.82 -0.85
N ARG A 257 -14.35 18.73 -1.56
CA ARG A 257 -15.13 18.45 -2.77
C ARG A 257 -14.32 17.81 -3.91
N LEU A 258 -13.02 18.06 -3.97
CA LEU A 258 -12.13 17.45 -4.97
C LEU A 258 -11.53 16.14 -4.45
N ARG A 259 -11.26 16.09 -3.14
CA ARG A 259 -10.49 15.04 -2.49
C ARG A 259 -11.30 13.75 -2.30
N ILE A 260 -12.52 13.86 -1.76
CA ILE A 260 -13.39 12.70 -1.49
C ILE A 260 -13.67 11.89 -2.78
N PRO A 261 -14.10 12.50 -3.91
CA PRO A 261 -14.30 11.74 -5.14
C PRO A 261 -13.01 11.16 -5.70
N SER A 262 -11.87 11.84 -5.53
CA SER A 262 -10.57 11.35 -6.00
C SER A 262 -10.20 10.03 -5.32
N TYR A 263 -10.44 9.88 -4.02
CA TYR A 263 -10.19 8.63 -3.30
C TYR A 263 -10.99 7.46 -3.87
N ALA A 264 -12.30 7.66 -4.10
CA ALA A 264 -13.15 6.62 -4.69
C ALA A 264 -12.69 6.21 -6.10
N VAL A 265 -12.25 7.19 -6.93
CA VAL A 265 -11.73 6.88 -8.27
C VAL A 265 -10.43 6.09 -8.21
N TRP A 266 -9.51 6.45 -7.30
CA TRP A 266 -8.25 5.73 -7.12
C TRP A 266 -8.45 4.31 -6.61
N GLU A 267 -9.36 4.10 -5.65
CA GLU A 267 -9.71 2.77 -5.15
C GLU A 267 -10.19 1.86 -6.30
N VAL A 268 -11.08 2.36 -7.15
CA VAL A 268 -11.55 1.63 -8.34
C VAL A 268 -10.43 1.40 -9.35
N ALA A 269 -9.58 2.40 -9.59
CA ALA A 269 -8.49 2.29 -10.56
C ALA A 269 -7.43 1.26 -10.13
N VAL A 270 -6.99 1.29 -8.87
CA VAL A 270 -6.06 0.32 -8.30
C VAL A 270 -6.68 -1.09 -8.32
N PHE A 271 -7.97 -1.21 -7.98
CA PHE A 271 -8.70 -2.47 -8.10
C PHE A 271 -8.69 -3.01 -9.54
N VAL A 272 -9.01 -2.18 -10.53
CA VAL A 272 -9.00 -2.54 -11.96
C VAL A 272 -7.60 -2.99 -12.40
N LEU A 273 -6.55 -2.24 -12.02
CA LEU A 273 -5.17 -2.59 -12.33
C LEU A 273 -4.77 -3.94 -11.72
N ASN A 274 -5.20 -4.22 -10.48
CA ASN A 274 -4.99 -5.51 -9.83
C ASN A 274 -5.68 -6.65 -10.60
N VAL A 275 -6.96 -6.49 -10.95
CA VAL A 275 -7.70 -7.47 -11.76
C VAL A 275 -6.97 -7.77 -13.07
N LEU A 276 -6.57 -6.73 -13.79
CA LEU A 276 -5.85 -6.87 -15.05
C LEU A 276 -4.51 -7.57 -14.86
N ALA A 277 -3.70 -7.18 -13.88
CA ALA A 277 -2.38 -7.77 -13.67
C ALA A 277 -2.46 -9.27 -13.36
N PHE A 278 -3.30 -9.67 -12.39
CA PHE A 278 -3.43 -11.08 -12.00
C PHE A 278 -3.90 -11.96 -13.15
N ILE A 279 -4.88 -11.49 -13.92
CA ILE A 279 -5.42 -12.28 -15.02
C ILE A 279 -4.44 -12.32 -16.20
N LEU A 280 -3.82 -11.20 -16.57
CA LEU A 280 -2.85 -11.16 -17.67
C LEU A 280 -1.67 -12.09 -17.42
N VAL A 281 -1.18 -12.17 -16.18
CA VAL A 281 -0.08 -13.09 -15.85
C VAL A 281 -0.55 -14.54 -15.89
N GLY A 282 -1.77 -14.82 -15.42
CA GLY A 282 -2.39 -16.12 -15.60
C GLY A 282 -2.41 -16.55 -17.07
N LEU A 283 -2.83 -15.65 -17.98
CA LEU A 283 -2.83 -15.92 -19.42
C LEU A 283 -1.42 -16.19 -19.99
N GLN A 284 -0.37 -15.57 -19.45
CA GLN A 284 1.02 -15.84 -19.86
C GLN A 284 1.56 -17.20 -19.40
N LEU A 285 0.93 -17.85 -18.42
CA LEU A 285 1.33 -19.18 -17.98
C LEU A 285 1.04 -20.25 -19.05
N ARG A 286 0.00 -20.05 -19.86
CA ARG A 286 -0.45 -21.04 -20.85
C ARG A 286 0.62 -21.38 -21.89
N PRO A 287 1.23 -20.41 -22.61
CA PRO A 287 2.31 -20.72 -23.55
C PRO A 287 3.47 -21.46 -22.91
N ILE A 288 3.75 -21.21 -21.62
CA ILE A 288 4.82 -21.92 -20.89
C ILE A 288 4.41 -23.38 -20.68
N LEU A 289 3.19 -23.64 -20.18
CA LEU A 289 2.67 -25.00 -19.96
C LEU A 289 2.59 -25.82 -21.26
N GLN A 290 2.28 -25.20 -22.39
CA GLN A 290 2.20 -25.88 -23.68
C GLN A 290 3.57 -26.27 -24.27
N ARG A 291 4.64 -25.61 -23.82
CA ARG A 291 6.02 -25.87 -24.29
C ARG A 291 6.77 -26.88 -23.42
N LEU A 292 6.24 -27.21 -22.25
CA LEU A 292 6.90 -28.09 -21.28
C LEU A 292 6.44 -29.54 -21.45
N ASP A 293 7.41 -30.45 -21.56
CA ASP A 293 7.15 -31.87 -21.41
C ASP A 293 6.87 -32.24 -19.94
N ARG A 294 6.22 -33.38 -19.70
CA ARG A 294 5.94 -33.88 -18.33
C ARG A 294 7.15 -33.86 -17.38
N PRO A 295 8.34 -34.39 -17.73
CA PRO A 295 9.49 -34.35 -16.82
C PRO A 295 9.97 -32.93 -16.53
N GLN A 296 9.93 -32.03 -17.52
CA GLN A 296 10.31 -30.63 -17.34
C GLN A 296 9.30 -29.89 -16.44
N LEU A 297 8.02 -30.19 -16.59
CA LEU A 297 6.98 -29.66 -15.72
C LEU A 297 7.19 -30.07 -14.25
N LEU A 298 7.53 -31.35 -14.00
CA LEU A 298 7.84 -31.84 -12.65
C LEU A 298 9.07 -31.13 -12.05
N ASP A 299 10.10 -30.90 -12.84
CA ASP A 299 11.29 -30.14 -12.42
C ASP A 299 10.97 -28.68 -12.08
N TYR A 300 10.12 -28.03 -12.89
CA TYR A 300 9.66 -26.67 -12.65
C TYR A 300 8.78 -26.59 -11.38
N LEU A 301 7.90 -27.57 -11.18
CA LEU A 301 7.08 -27.68 -9.97
C LEU A 301 7.93 -27.95 -8.73
N ALA A 302 8.94 -28.80 -8.81
CA ALA A 302 9.87 -29.05 -7.71
C ALA A 302 10.64 -27.80 -7.32
N THR A 303 11.17 -27.07 -8.32
CA THR A 303 11.83 -25.78 -8.11
C THR A 303 10.86 -24.77 -7.47
N ALA A 304 9.62 -24.68 -7.98
CA ALA A 304 8.62 -23.78 -7.45
C ALA A 304 8.21 -24.10 -6.00
N ALA A 305 8.04 -25.38 -5.68
CA ALA A 305 7.73 -25.84 -4.33
C ALA A 305 8.88 -25.54 -3.36
N ALA A 306 10.13 -25.81 -3.76
CA ALA A 306 11.31 -25.51 -2.96
C ALA A 306 11.46 -24.00 -2.70
N VAL A 307 11.33 -23.18 -3.74
CA VAL A 307 11.38 -21.71 -3.61
C VAL A 307 10.23 -21.22 -2.72
N CYS A 308 9.01 -21.72 -2.89
CA CYS A 308 7.88 -21.34 -2.06
C CYS A 308 8.12 -21.67 -0.57
N ALA A 309 8.63 -22.86 -0.28
CA ALA A 309 8.97 -23.26 1.08
C ALA A 309 10.04 -22.34 1.69
N VAL A 310 11.12 -22.07 0.95
CA VAL A 310 12.22 -21.19 1.38
C VAL A 310 11.70 -19.80 1.69
N VAL A 311 10.89 -19.23 0.79
CA VAL A 311 10.31 -17.91 0.93
C VAL A 311 9.44 -17.77 2.19
N ILE A 312 8.64 -18.80 2.53
CA ILE A 312 7.81 -18.82 3.73
C ILE A 312 8.67 -19.01 5.00
N VAL A 313 9.59 -19.98 4.97
CA VAL A 313 10.45 -20.33 6.12
C VAL A 313 11.38 -19.18 6.47
N VAL A 314 12.08 -18.60 5.50
CA VAL A 314 13.00 -17.47 5.73
C VAL A 314 12.27 -16.31 6.37
N ARG A 315 11.07 -15.98 5.88
CA ARG A 315 10.25 -14.92 6.47
C ARG A 315 9.85 -15.22 7.91
N MET A 316 9.38 -16.44 8.17
CA MET A 316 8.98 -16.86 9.52
C MET A 316 10.17 -16.82 10.50
N VAL A 317 11.31 -17.36 10.07
CA VAL A 317 12.55 -17.35 10.85
C VAL A 317 13.00 -15.92 11.13
N TRP A 318 12.98 -15.04 10.12
CA TRP A 318 13.34 -13.64 10.30
C TRP A 318 12.44 -12.92 11.31
N ALA A 319 11.11 -13.05 11.16
CA ALA A 319 10.16 -12.39 12.05
C ALA A 319 10.31 -12.86 13.49
N LEU A 320 10.48 -14.16 13.71
CA LEU A 320 10.74 -14.75 15.02
C LEU A 320 12.10 -14.31 15.58
N ALA A 321 13.16 -14.37 14.78
CA ALA A 321 14.50 -13.95 15.18
C ALA A 321 14.54 -12.47 15.57
N TYR A 322 13.85 -11.60 14.82
CA TYR A 322 13.71 -10.19 15.16
C TYR A 322 12.98 -10.01 16.50
N ALA A 323 11.88 -10.72 16.71
CA ALA A 323 11.12 -10.66 17.96
C ALA A 323 11.88 -11.27 19.16
N LEU A 324 12.83 -12.18 18.92
CA LEU A 324 13.78 -12.66 19.92
C LEU A 324 14.88 -11.62 20.20
N ALA A 325 15.43 -10.98 19.17
CA ALA A 325 16.47 -9.98 19.27
C ALA A 325 15.99 -8.70 19.97
N GLU A 326 14.73 -8.28 19.74
CA GLU A 326 14.13 -7.12 20.42
C GLU A 326 14.03 -7.31 21.95
N ARG A 327 14.17 -8.55 22.45
CA ARG A 327 14.17 -8.89 23.88
C ARG A 327 15.48 -8.58 24.56
N TRP A 328 16.59 -8.67 23.83
CA TRP A 328 17.93 -8.64 24.41
C TRP A 328 18.33 -7.31 25.08
N PRO A 329 17.74 -6.13 24.80
CA PRO A 329 18.14 -4.89 25.47
C PRO A 329 17.17 -4.28 26.52
N ARG A 330 15.94 -4.76 26.72
CA ARG A 330 14.97 -4.02 27.57
C ARG A 330 14.97 -4.49 29.03
N ARG A 331 15.82 -3.86 29.86
CA ARG A 331 15.92 -4.11 31.32
C ARG A 331 14.69 -3.69 32.14
N HIS A 332 13.69 -2.97 31.62
CA HIS A 332 12.48 -2.64 32.38
C HIS A 332 11.22 -2.47 31.53
N PRO A 333 10.37 -3.50 31.40
CA PRO A 333 8.93 -3.31 31.19
C PRO A 333 8.19 -3.56 32.52
N ALA A 334 7.26 -2.68 32.88
CA ALA A 334 6.44 -2.78 34.10
C ALA A 334 5.58 -4.08 34.16
N HIS A 335 5.32 -4.73 33.02
CA HIS A 335 4.65 -6.03 32.92
C HIS A 335 5.34 -6.95 31.89
N PRO A 336 6.35 -7.74 32.29
CA PRO A 336 7.18 -8.51 31.36
C PRO A 336 6.39 -9.57 30.58
N ARG A 337 5.48 -10.30 31.24
CA ARG A 337 4.88 -11.53 30.67
C ARG A 337 3.77 -11.28 29.63
N LEU A 338 3.03 -10.17 29.73
CA LEU A 338 1.97 -9.80 28.77
C LEU A 338 2.60 -9.23 27.50
N ALA A 339 3.52 -8.26 27.64
CA ALA A 339 4.31 -7.71 26.53
C ALA A 339 5.13 -8.79 25.78
N GLN A 340 5.56 -9.86 26.47
CA GLN A 340 6.30 -10.99 25.88
C GLN A 340 5.44 -11.89 24.98
N ARG A 341 4.20 -12.17 25.38
CA ARG A 341 3.29 -13.06 24.61
C ARG A 341 2.79 -12.36 23.35
N ASP A 342 2.52 -11.07 23.44
CA ASP A 342 2.01 -10.29 22.31
C ASP A 342 3.10 -10.09 21.24
N SER A 343 4.37 -10.03 21.63
CA SER A 343 5.51 -9.92 20.70
C SER A 343 5.70 -11.17 19.82
N LEU A 344 5.60 -12.40 20.35
CA LEU A 344 5.72 -13.61 19.52
C LEU A 344 4.51 -13.83 18.63
N ARG A 345 3.31 -13.59 19.17
CA ARG A 345 2.08 -13.70 18.39
C ARG A 345 2.10 -12.72 17.22
N SER A 346 2.53 -11.48 17.47
CA SER A 346 2.74 -10.48 16.42
C SER A 346 3.82 -10.92 15.42
N ALA A 347 4.91 -11.54 15.87
CA ALA A 347 5.96 -12.06 14.99
C ALA A 347 5.46 -13.18 14.08
N ILE A 348 4.66 -14.11 14.60
CA ILE A 348 4.03 -15.17 13.81
C ILE A 348 3.06 -14.55 12.78
N ALA A 349 2.25 -13.57 13.19
CA ALA A 349 1.35 -12.86 12.27
C ALA A 349 2.13 -12.15 11.15
N ILE A 350 3.20 -11.41 11.49
CA ILE A 350 4.08 -10.75 10.50
C ILE A 350 4.72 -11.79 9.57
N GLY A 351 5.27 -12.87 10.14
CA GLY A 351 5.90 -13.95 9.40
C GLY A 351 4.95 -14.63 8.42
N TRP A 352 3.70 -14.86 8.82
CA TRP A 352 2.68 -15.53 8.00
C TRP A 352 1.99 -14.60 6.99
N SER A 353 1.99 -13.30 7.23
CA SER A 353 1.38 -12.29 6.35
C SER A 353 2.19 -11.98 5.07
N GLY A 354 3.19 -12.81 4.72
CA GLY A 354 4.06 -12.60 3.56
C GLY A 354 3.46 -13.02 2.23
N MET A 355 2.26 -12.57 1.88
CA MET A 355 1.68 -12.88 0.58
C MET A 355 2.46 -12.21 -0.55
N ARG A 356 2.66 -12.86 -1.70
CA ARG A 356 3.26 -12.21 -2.88
C ARG A 356 2.15 -11.70 -3.78
N GLY A 357 2.37 -10.58 -4.45
CA GLY A 357 1.30 -9.88 -5.15
C GLY A 357 1.68 -9.35 -6.51
N ILE A 358 1.04 -8.24 -6.88
CA ILE A 358 1.13 -7.65 -8.21
C ILE A 358 2.55 -7.28 -8.61
N VAL A 359 3.39 -6.82 -7.69
CA VAL A 359 4.76 -6.39 -8.01
C VAL A 359 5.65 -7.57 -8.40
N THR A 360 5.52 -8.72 -7.73
CA THR A 360 6.16 -9.98 -8.13
C THR A 360 5.77 -10.36 -9.56
N LEU A 361 4.48 -10.24 -9.88
CA LEU A 361 3.98 -10.55 -11.22
C LEU A 361 4.51 -9.56 -12.27
N ALA A 362 4.42 -8.26 -12.00
CA ALA A 362 4.89 -7.21 -12.90
C ALA A 362 6.40 -7.31 -13.16
N ALA A 363 7.21 -7.59 -12.13
CA ALA A 363 8.65 -7.79 -12.26
C ALA A 363 8.98 -9.04 -13.11
N GLY A 364 8.19 -10.11 -12.96
CA GLY A 364 8.26 -11.28 -13.83
C GLY A 364 7.97 -10.92 -15.29
N LEU A 365 6.86 -10.21 -15.54
CA LEU A 365 6.47 -9.74 -16.87
C LEU A 365 7.55 -8.86 -17.51
N ALA A 366 8.28 -8.11 -16.69
CA ALA A 366 9.34 -7.22 -17.13
C ALA A 366 10.64 -7.92 -17.55
N LEU A 367 10.72 -9.26 -17.44
CA LEU A 367 11.89 -9.98 -17.93
C LEU A 367 11.98 -9.93 -19.47
N PRO A 368 13.13 -9.50 -20.04
CA PRO A 368 13.35 -9.48 -21.48
C PRO A 368 13.09 -10.85 -22.11
N ALA A 369 12.57 -10.89 -23.34
CA ALA A 369 12.25 -12.15 -24.01
C ALA A 369 13.46 -13.10 -24.15
N ALA A 370 14.67 -12.55 -24.34
CA ALA A 370 15.91 -13.30 -24.47
C ALA A 370 16.57 -13.63 -23.10
N PHE A 371 15.89 -13.41 -21.98
CA PHE A 371 16.46 -13.64 -20.66
C PHE A 371 16.70 -15.13 -20.38
N PRO A 372 17.88 -15.53 -19.87
CA PRO A 372 18.21 -16.93 -19.63
C PRO A 372 17.29 -17.54 -18.57
N GLY A 373 16.60 -18.62 -18.92
CA GLY A 373 15.68 -19.31 -18.01
C GLY A 373 14.39 -18.55 -17.70
N ARG A 374 14.00 -17.56 -18.53
CA ARG A 374 12.79 -16.74 -18.38
C ARG A 374 11.54 -17.54 -18.02
N ASP A 375 11.26 -18.61 -18.76
CA ASP A 375 10.06 -19.42 -18.57
C ASP A 375 10.05 -20.10 -17.19
N ARG A 376 11.21 -20.58 -16.72
CA ARG A 376 11.35 -21.14 -15.36
C ARG A 376 11.13 -20.08 -14.30
N VAL A 377 11.72 -18.90 -14.46
CA VAL A 377 11.56 -17.78 -13.50
C VAL A 377 10.10 -17.34 -13.42
N LEU A 378 9.43 -17.14 -14.56
CA LEU A 378 8.02 -16.78 -14.63
C LEU A 378 7.12 -17.83 -14.00
N PHE A 379 7.33 -19.10 -14.35
CA PHE A 379 6.56 -20.22 -13.79
C PHE A 379 6.70 -20.28 -12.27
N THR A 380 7.94 -20.24 -11.76
CA THR A 380 8.19 -20.27 -10.32
C THR A 380 7.59 -19.06 -9.61
N ALA A 381 7.77 -17.85 -10.13
CA ALA A 381 7.19 -16.63 -9.55
C ALA A 381 5.66 -16.72 -9.48
N PHE A 382 5.01 -17.19 -10.55
CA PHE A 382 3.56 -17.39 -10.57
C PHE A 382 3.11 -18.41 -9.53
N CYS A 383 3.76 -19.57 -9.44
CA CYS A 383 3.43 -20.58 -8.44
C CYS A 383 3.61 -20.07 -7.01
N VAL A 384 4.67 -19.30 -6.73
CA VAL A 384 4.90 -18.69 -5.41
C VAL A 384 3.78 -17.69 -5.08
N VAL A 385 3.40 -16.82 -6.02
CA VAL A 385 2.28 -15.88 -5.85
C VAL A 385 0.98 -16.64 -5.57
N LEU A 386 0.66 -17.64 -6.38
CA LEU A 386 -0.56 -18.43 -6.24
C LEU A 386 -0.61 -19.14 -4.89
N VAL A 387 0.46 -19.87 -4.52
CA VAL A 387 0.50 -20.61 -3.27
C VAL A 387 0.44 -19.65 -2.08
N THR A 388 1.22 -18.57 -2.08
CA THR A 388 1.22 -17.64 -0.93
C THR A 388 -0.13 -16.92 -0.79
N LEU A 389 -0.76 -16.46 -1.87
CA LEU A 389 -2.08 -15.83 -1.79
C LEU A 389 -3.18 -16.78 -1.36
N VAL A 390 -3.21 -18.00 -1.89
CA VAL A 390 -4.26 -18.98 -1.57
C VAL A 390 -4.03 -19.58 -0.18
N LEU A 391 -2.82 -20.07 0.09
CA LEU A 391 -2.49 -20.72 1.36
C LEU A 391 -2.41 -19.70 2.49
N GLN A 392 -1.54 -18.69 2.40
CA GLN A 392 -1.38 -17.73 3.50
C GLN A 392 -2.60 -16.82 3.61
N GLY A 393 -3.15 -16.34 2.48
CA GLY A 393 -4.34 -15.49 2.51
C GLY A 393 -5.57 -16.19 3.07
N GLY A 394 -5.82 -17.45 2.69
CA GLY A 394 -6.94 -18.23 3.23
C GLY A 394 -6.76 -18.65 4.69
N THR A 395 -5.51 -18.85 5.15
CA THR A 395 -5.22 -19.29 6.52
C THR A 395 -4.88 -18.16 7.49
N LEU A 396 -4.71 -16.91 7.02
CA LEU A 396 -4.37 -15.78 7.88
C LEU A 396 -5.50 -15.43 8.87
N ALA A 397 -6.75 -15.39 8.41
CA ALA A 397 -7.89 -15.12 9.29
C ALA A 397 -8.05 -16.14 10.43
N PRO A 398 -8.04 -17.47 10.19
CA PRO A 398 -8.10 -18.45 11.29
C PRO A 398 -6.85 -18.39 12.19
N LEU A 399 -5.67 -18.13 11.64
CA LEU A 399 -4.45 -17.93 12.44
C LEU A 399 -4.59 -16.74 13.38
N MET A 400 -5.12 -15.60 12.91
CA MET A 400 -5.35 -14.42 13.74
C MET A 400 -6.35 -14.69 14.87
N ARG A 401 -7.43 -15.44 14.59
CA ARG A 401 -8.39 -15.89 15.63
C ARG A 401 -7.73 -16.77 16.68
N LEU A 402 -6.80 -17.65 16.26
CA LEU A 402 -6.05 -18.50 17.16
C LEU A 402 -5.06 -17.70 18.04
N LEU A 403 -4.40 -16.70 17.46
CA LEU A 403 -3.41 -15.87 18.15
C LEU A 403 -4.04 -14.89 19.16
N ARG A 404 -5.33 -14.55 19.00
CA ARG A 404 -6.06 -13.59 19.86
C ARG A 404 -5.31 -12.26 20.01
N LEU A 405 -4.91 -11.68 18.88
CA LEU A 405 -4.33 -10.35 18.80
C LEU A 405 -5.47 -9.34 18.67
N GLU A 406 -5.80 -8.65 19.77
CA GLU A 406 -6.88 -7.66 19.83
C GLU A 406 -6.34 -6.25 19.63
N ASP A 407 -7.21 -5.36 19.14
CA ASP A 407 -6.95 -3.92 19.00
C ASP A 407 -6.49 -3.32 20.34
N ASP A 408 -5.42 -2.53 20.30
CA ASP A 408 -4.86 -1.85 21.47
C ASP A 408 -5.58 -0.53 21.79
N GLY A 409 -6.55 -0.13 20.95
CA GLY A 409 -7.34 1.09 21.11
C GLY A 409 -6.52 2.37 20.92
N ALA A 410 -5.29 2.28 20.41
CA ALA A 410 -4.40 3.42 20.25
C ALA A 410 -5.01 4.47 19.31
N ILE A 411 -5.54 4.03 18.17
CA ILE A 411 -6.16 4.91 17.18
C ILE A 411 -7.42 5.57 17.76
N GLU A 412 -8.29 4.82 18.44
CA GLU A 412 -9.52 5.36 19.01
C GLU A 412 -9.25 6.41 20.10
N ASN A 413 -8.18 6.23 20.87
CA ASN A 413 -7.73 7.24 21.84
C ASN A 413 -7.21 8.51 21.15
N GLU A 414 -6.46 8.38 20.05
CA GLU A 414 -5.99 9.53 19.26
C GLU A 414 -7.15 10.25 18.58
N ILE A 415 -8.14 9.52 18.04
CA ILE A 415 -9.38 10.09 17.49
C ILE A 415 -10.15 10.87 18.55
N ARG A 416 -10.33 10.29 19.75
CA ARG A 416 -11.03 10.95 20.86
C ARG A 416 -10.34 12.25 21.22
N ARG A 417 -9.01 12.24 21.31
CA ARG A 417 -8.20 13.42 21.56
C ARG A 417 -8.34 14.46 20.45
N ALA A 418 -8.24 14.04 19.19
CA ALA A 418 -8.41 14.92 18.04
C ALA A 418 -9.78 15.61 18.03
N ARG A 419 -10.87 14.85 18.25
CA ARG A 419 -12.24 15.39 18.34
C ARG A 419 -12.38 16.41 19.48
N ALA A 420 -11.79 16.14 20.65
CA ALA A 420 -11.83 17.07 21.76
C ALA A 420 -11.07 18.37 21.45
N GLU A 421 -9.83 18.29 20.98
CA GLU A 421 -9.00 19.48 20.71
C GLU A 421 -9.53 20.32 19.54
N THR A 422 -10.03 19.68 18.48
CA THR A 422 -10.66 20.39 17.36
C THR A 422 -11.93 21.11 17.81
N ALA A 423 -12.83 20.43 18.53
CA ALA A 423 -14.03 21.05 19.07
C ALA A 423 -13.71 22.23 20.02
N ARG A 424 -12.62 22.16 20.81
CA ARG A 424 -12.17 23.32 21.61
C ARG A 424 -11.79 24.50 20.72
N ALA A 425 -11.01 24.26 19.68
CA ALA A 425 -10.59 25.32 18.75
C ALA A 425 -11.79 25.98 18.02
N GLY A 426 -12.78 25.17 17.61
CA GLY A 426 -14.00 25.70 17.01
C GLY A 426 -14.83 26.53 18.01
N LEU A 427 -14.92 26.10 19.27
CA LEU A 427 -15.58 26.85 20.34
C LEU A 427 -14.89 28.19 20.60
N GLU A 428 -13.56 28.21 20.70
CA GLU A 428 -12.77 29.43 20.89
C GLU A 428 -12.98 30.42 19.75
N ALA A 429 -13.05 29.95 18.50
CA ALA A 429 -13.33 30.78 17.34
C ALA A 429 -14.74 31.40 17.37
N LEU A 430 -15.75 30.62 17.80
CA LEU A 430 -17.11 31.12 17.96
C LEU A 430 -17.22 32.17 19.08
N GLN A 431 -16.54 31.94 20.21
CA GLN A 431 -16.50 32.89 21.33
C GLN A 431 -15.82 34.21 20.95
N ALA A 432 -14.78 34.16 20.10
CA ALA A 432 -14.09 35.35 19.61
C ALA A 432 -14.93 36.20 18.64
N THR A 433 -15.96 35.62 17.99
CA THR A 433 -16.79 36.33 16.99
C THR A 433 -17.86 37.25 17.61
N GLY A 434 -18.07 37.18 18.93
CA GLY A 434 -18.99 38.04 19.68
C GLY A 434 -20.30 37.35 20.09
N LYS A 435 -21.03 37.96 21.04
CA LYS A 435 -22.26 37.39 21.64
C LYS A 435 -23.51 37.82 20.87
N ASN A 436 -23.82 37.09 19.80
CA ASN A 436 -25.15 37.10 19.19
C ASN A 436 -25.91 35.86 19.67
N GLY A 437 -27.25 35.90 19.74
CA GLY A 437 -28.05 34.75 20.23
C GLY A 437 -27.75 33.45 19.47
N MET A 438 -27.43 33.56 18.18
CA MET A 438 -27.08 32.45 17.31
C MET A 438 -25.66 31.89 17.54
N THR A 439 -24.65 32.76 17.76
CA THR A 439 -23.28 32.29 18.07
C THR A 439 -23.22 31.62 19.44
N ALA A 440 -24.05 32.07 20.39
CA ALA A 440 -24.22 31.42 21.69
C ALA A 440 -24.86 30.02 21.58
N LEU A 441 -25.83 29.83 20.67
CA LEU A 441 -26.43 28.52 20.41
C LEU A 441 -25.40 27.54 19.83
N LEU A 442 -24.61 27.99 18.84
CA LEU A 442 -23.52 27.20 18.27
C LEU A 442 -22.45 26.85 19.31
N ALA A 443 -22.03 27.80 20.14
CA ALA A 443 -21.10 27.57 21.23
C ALA A 443 -21.63 26.48 22.21
N ARG A 444 -22.91 26.53 22.56
CA ARG A 444 -23.55 25.52 23.43
C ARG A 444 -23.60 24.13 22.78
N ARG A 445 -23.75 24.05 21.45
CA ARG A 445 -23.65 22.79 20.69
C ARG A 445 -22.22 22.24 20.70
N TYR A 446 -21.22 23.10 20.56
CA TYR A 446 -19.81 22.74 20.67
C TYR A 446 -19.43 22.29 22.09
N GLU A 447 -19.93 22.96 23.13
CA GLU A 447 -19.80 22.51 24.51
C GLU A 447 -20.46 21.15 24.74
N ALA A 448 -21.63 20.90 24.15
CA ALA A 448 -22.27 19.59 24.20
C ALA A 448 -21.45 18.53 23.45
N ARG A 449 -20.81 18.88 22.31
CA ARG A 449 -19.88 18.00 21.59
C ARG A 449 -18.65 17.68 22.43
N LEU A 450 -18.10 18.66 23.16
CA LEU A 450 -16.98 18.47 24.09
C LEU A 450 -17.35 17.55 25.26
N ARG A 451 -18.50 17.78 25.92
CA ARG A 451 -19.00 16.92 27.00
C ARG A 451 -19.35 15.51 26.52
N ARG A 452 -19.69 15.36 25.23
CA ARG A 452 -19.96 14.08 24.57
C ARG A 452 -18.74 13.46 23.91
N ALA A 453 -17.62 14.16 23.71
CA ALA A 453 -16.39 13.53 23.23
C ALA A 453 -15.89 12.44 24.20
N ASP A 454 -16.38 12.45 25.44
CA ASP A 454 -16.22 11.38 26.43
C ASP A 454 -17.14 10.15 26.20
N ARG A 455 -18.12 10.20 25.26
CA ARG A 455 -19.07 9.12 24.93
C ARG A 455 -19.39 9.06 23.43
N LEU A 456 -18.96 7.98 22.78
CA LEU A 456 -19.02 7.69 21.33
C LEU A 456 -20.42 7.87 20.68
N THR A 457 -20.66 8.94 19.90
CA THR A 457 -21.69 8.97 18.82
C THR A 457 -21.56 10.23 17.91
N PRO A 458 -21.77 10.14 16.59
CA PRO A 458 -21.86 11.31 15.72
C PRO A 458 -23.20 12.03 15.91
N ALA A 459 -23.21 13.37 15.84
CA ALA A 459 -24.44 14.16 15.94
C ALA A 459 -24.96 14.53 14.55
N ALA A 460 -26.24 14.23 14.29
CA ALA A 460 -26.97 14.69 13.12
C ALA A 460 -27.07 16.23 13.08
N ALA A 461 -27.02 16.79 11.87
CA ALA A 461 -27.31 18.18 11.60
C ALA A 461 -28.81 18.43 11.77
N GLY A 462 -29.19 19.26 12.76
CA GLY A 462 -30.54 19.81 12.84
C GLY A 462 -30.64 21.05 11.96
N GLU A 463 -31.74 21.14 11.21
CA GLU A 463 -32.18 22.26 10.39
C GLU A 463 -32.42 23.50 11.26
N ALA A 464 -31.77 24.62 10.94
CA ALA A 464 -32.13 25.93 11.48
C ALA A 464 -31.86 27.00 10.41
N ASP A 465 -32.88 27.84 10.23
CA ASP A 465 -33.05 28.90 9.23
C ASP A 465 -31.86 29.88 9.14
N ASP A 466 -31.33 30.06 7.92
CA ASP A 466 -29.98 30.55 7.62
C ASP A 466 -29.92 32.07 7.40
N GLY A 467 -29.28 32.79 8.33
CA GLY A 467 -28.80 34.16 8.10
C GLY A 467 -27.31 34.21 7.70
N PRO A 468 -26.84 35.24 6.97
CA PRO A 468 -25.42 35.35 6.55
C PRO A 468 -24.41 35.39 7.70
N VAL A 469 -24.86 35.79 8.90
CA VAL A 469 -24.05 35.80 10.13
C VAL A 469 -23.81 34.38 10.68
N TYR A 470 -24.75 33.46 10.49
CA TYR A 470 -24.64 32.06 10.91
C TYR A 470 -23.62 31.30 10.05
N ALA A 471 -23.74 31.46 8.73
CA ALA A 471 -22.82 30.90 7.75
C ALA A 471 -21.36 31.31 8.00
N ASP A 472 -21.11 32.58 8.32
CA ASP A 472 -19.76 33.08 8.57
C ASP A 472 -19.18 32.57 9.90
N ALA A 473 -19.98 32.53 10.96
CA ALA A 473 -19.56 31.99 12.26
C ALA A 473 -19.22 30.49 12.16
N LEU A 474 -20.01 29.72 11.42
CA LEU A 474 -19.80 28.30 11.20
C LEU A 474 -18.54 28.03 10.35
N ARG A 475 -18.32 28.82 9.29
CA ARG A 475 -17.11 28.76 8.47
C ARG A 475 -15.85 28.98 9.30
N ARG A 476 -15.82 30.02 10.15
CA ARG A 476 -14.68 30.31 11.04
C ARG A 476 -14.43 29.19 12.05
N ALA A 477 -15.49 28.57 12.58
CA ALA A 477 -15.37 27.44 13.48
C ALA A 477 -14.73 26.23 12.78
N TYR A 478 -15.17 25.89 11.55
CA TYR A 478 -14.59 24.80 10.77
C TYR A 478 -13.13 25.08 10.34
N GLU A 479 -12.81 26.32 9.98
CA GLU A 479 -11.42 26.71 9.70
C GLU A 479 -10.52 26.59 10.94
N ALA A 480 -11.03 26.89 12.13
CA ALA A 480 -10.30 26.68 13.38
C ALA A 480 -10.13 25.19 13.71
N GLU A 481 -11.19 24.38 13.56
CA GLU A 481 -11.12 22.92 13.71
C GLU A 481 -10.07 22.31 12.76
N ARG A 482 -10.10 22.68 11.47
CA ARG A 482 -9.15 22.16 10.47
C ARG A 482 -7.71 22.58 10.77
N ARG A 483 -7.47 23.85 11.12
CA ARG A 483 -6.14 24.32 11.52
C ARG A 483 -5.61 23.54 12.72
N LYS A 484 -6.45 23.33 13.75
CA LYS A 484 -6.05 22.55 14.92
C LYS A 484 -5.76 21.10 14.59
N LEU A 485 -6.56 20.47 13.72
CA LEU A 485 -6.34 19.11 13.27
C LEU A 485 -4.99 18.95 12.56
N ILE A 486 -4.65 19.89 11.65
CA ILE A 486 -3.36 19.92 10.94
C ILE A 486 -2.20 20.12 11.94
N GLU A 487 -2.35 21.00 12.92
CA GLU A 487 -1.34 21.23 13.97
C GLU A 487 -1.08 19.96 14.80
N LEU A 488 -2.13 19.22 15.19
CA LEU A 488 -2.00 17.96 15.95
C LEU A 488 -1.26 16.88 15.15
N ARG A 489 -1.49 16.79 13.84
CA ARG A 489 -0.75 15.90 12.92
C ARG A 489 0.70 16.35 12.77
N ALA A 490 0.94 17.66 12.59
CA ALA A 490 2.29 18.21 12.38
C ALA A 490 3.19 18.06 13.62
N SER A 491 2.63 18.26 14.82
CA SER A 491 3.31 18.07 16.10
C SER A 491 3.47 16.60 16.51
N GLY A 492 2.88 15.67 15.75
CA GLY A 492 2.91 14.25 16.06
C GLY A 492 2.19 13.90 17.35
N VAL A 493 1.14 14.64 17.70
CA VAL A 493 0.21 14.28 18.79
C VAL A 493 -0.74 13.16 18.32
N ILE A 494 -1.18 13.22 17.07
CA ILE A 494 -2.00 12.20 16.41
C ILE A 494 -1.30 11.66 15.15
N GLY A 495 -1.63 10.43 14.77
CA GLY A 495 -1.17 9.75 13.56
C GLY A 495 -2.07 10.03 12.37
N ASP A 496 -1.64 9.58 11.19
CA ASP A 496 -2.33 9.83 9.93
C ASP A 496 -3.72 9.15 9.86
N ASP A 497 -3.90 7.94 10.43
CA ASP A 497 -5.21 7.27 10.48
C ASP A 497 -6.26 8.06 11.30
N ALA A 498 -5.85 8.50 12.50
CA ALA A 498 -6.70 9.31 13.36
C ALA A 498 -7.01 10.67 12.72
N PHE A 499 -6.01 11.26 12.03
CA PHE A 499 -6.17 12.48 11.27
C PHE A 499 -7.20 12.31 10.16
N HIS A 500 -7.05 11.34 9.27
CA HIS A 500 -7.93 11.16 8.11
C HIS A 500 -9.38 10.89 8.51
N ARG A 501 -9.61 10.11 9.58
CA ARG A 501 -10.96 9.85 10.06
C ARG A 501 -11.65 11.11 10.59
N VAL A 502 -10.95 11.94 11.35
CA VAL A 502 -11.52 13.22 11.84
C VAL A 502 -11.61 14.24 10.70
N GLU A 503 -10.69 14.23 9.77
CA GLU A 503 -10.71 15.08 8.58
C GLU A 503 -11.92 14.77 7.69
N GLU A 504 -12.25 13.50 7.48
CA GLU A 504 -13.43 13.07 6.75
C GLU A 504 -14.72 13.56 7.45
N GLU A 505 -14.81 13.44 8.78
CA GLU A 505 -15.93 13.98 9.57
C GLU A 505 -16.10 15.50 9.37
N LEU A 506 -14.99 16.24 9.35
CA LEU A 506 -15.00 17.69 9.10
C LEU A 506 -15.38 18.04 7.66
N ASP A 507 -14.88 17.27 6.69
CA ASP A 507 -15.18 17.46 5.28
C ASP A 507 -16.67 17.24 4.97
N TRP A 508 -17.27 16.19 5.53
CA TRP A 508 -18.71 15.97 5.42
C TRP A 508 -19.49 17.14 6.04
N ALA A 509 -19.08 17.63 7.21
CA ALA A 509 -19.74 18.76 7.86
C ALA A 509 -19.67 20.05 7.03
N ASP A 510 -18.51 20.34 6.41
CA ASP A 510 -18.29 21.49 5.53
C ASP A 510 -19.14 21.39 4.24
N MET A 511 -19.20 20.19 3.63
CA MET A 511 -20.04 19.97 2.44
C MET A 511 -21.53 20.19 2.71
N HIS A 512 -22.04 19.75 3.87
CA HIS A 512 -23.44 19.99 4.25
C HIS A 512 -23.71 21.49 4.45
N ALA A 513 -22.79 22.22 5.09
CA ALA A 513 -22.93 23.67 5.29
C ALA A 513 -22.91 24.46 3.97
N GLN A 514 -22.10 24.03 2.99
CA GLN A 514 -22.03 24.67 1.66
C GLN A 514 -23.27 24.39 0.81
N ALA A 515 -23.83 23.17 0.88
CA ALA A 515 -25.04 22.80 0.15
C ALA A 515 -26.25 23.65 0.57
N GLN A 516 -26.37 23.97 1.86
CA GLN A 516 -27.45 24.81 2.41
C GLN A 516 -27.36 26.26 1.91
N GLN A 517 -26.15 26.79 1.68
CA GLN A 517 -25.94 28.14 1.16
C GLN A 517 -26.25 28.28 -0.34
N GLY A 518 -26.20 27.19 -1.11
CA GLY A 518 -26.42 27.20 -2.56
C GLY A 518 -27.88 27.07 -3.00
N THR A 519 -28.80 26.80 -2.06
CA THR A 519 -30.24 26.62 -2.31
C THR A 519 -31.09 27.84 -1.92
N GLY A 520 -30.47 28.97 -1.55
CA GLY A 520 -31.14 30.21 -1.13
C GLY A 520 -31.28 31.25 -2.23
#